data_AF-A0A3A4BBM9-F1
#
_entry.id   AF-A0A3A4BBM9-F1
#
_cell.length_a   1.000
_cell.length_b   1.000
_cell.length_c   1.000
_cell.angle_alpha   90.00
_cell.angle_beta   90.00
_cell.angle_gamma   90.00
#
_symmetry.space_group_name_H-M   'P 1'
#
loop_
_entity.id
_entity.type
_entity.pdbx_description
1 polymer ?
#
loop_
_entity_poly.entity_id
_entity_poly.type
_entity_poly.pdbx_seq_one_letter_code
_entity_poly.pdbx_strand_id
1 'polypeptide(L)'
;MTSRRDLTRLVAWLVQRAGGDRGGGTVGNSVTAGFEGVLRALASVVGEDVGDLADEHERWRIHRRAIEVPRARELLKEAVSGEPDAAVASSVVLPILELVPEEQHADWMERLESRGRSYARRRSAEIGVLRRARRGDLAADEIAAGLDGWSDWLQLRLTEGLPGADALALVAERGRTRRVRGIARNRRAGGG
;
A
#
# COMPACT_ATOMS: atom_id res chain seq x y z
N MET A 1 -4.68 -19.53 12.69
CA MET A 1 -4.61 -18.36 13.59
C MET A 1 -3.28 -18.43 14.31
N THR A 2 -2.30 -17.67 13.85
CA THR A 2 -0.93 -17.68 14.41
C THR A 2 -0.86 -16.59 15.47
N SER A 3 -0.51 -16.93 16.71
CA SER A 3 -0.58 -16.03 17.85
C SER A 3 0.52 -14.95 17.76
N ARG A 4 0.34 -13.79 18.41
CA ARG A 4 1.36 -12.73 18.51
C ARG A 4 2.70 -13.26 19.07
N ARG A 5 2.66 -14.32 19.90
CA ARG A 5 3.83 -15.04 20.41
C ARG A 5 4.56 -15.88 19.36
N ASP A 6 3.86 -16.35 18.34
CA ASP A 6 4.41 -17.17 17.26
C ASP A 6 5.14 -16.30 16.22
N LEU A 7 4.65 -15.08 15.98
CA LEU A 7 5.35 -14.10 15.13
C LEU A 7 6.66 -13.61 15.75
N THR A 8 6.69 -13.35 17.06
CA THR A 8 7.94 -13.01 17.78
C THR A 8 8.99 -14.12 17.66
N ARG A 9 8.56 -15.39 17.75
CA ARG A 9 9.45 -16.55 17.59
C ARG A 9 9.91 -16.73 16.14
N LEU A 10 9.04 -16.48 15.17
CA LEU A 10 9.37 -16.52 13.75
C LEU A 10 10.41 -15.46 13.37
N VAL A 11 10.25 -14.23 13.89
CA VAL A 11 11.20 -13.12 13.71
C VAL A 11 12.55 -13.45 14.34
N ALA A 12 12.55 -13.95 15.58
CA ALA A 12 13.77 -14.36 16.26
C ALA A 12 14.51 -15.49 15.51
N TRP A 13 13.77 -16.46 14.96
CA TRP A 13 14.33 -17.58 14.21
C TRP A 13 14.92 -17.16 12.85
N LEU A 14 14.25 -16.26 12.11
CA LEU A 14 14.74 -15.76 10.81
C LEU A 14 16.02 -14.92 10.96
N VAL A 15 16.11 -14.11 12.03
CA VAL A 15 17.30 -13.30 12.34
C VAL A 15 18.49 -14.18 12.76
N GLN A 16 18.26 -15.21 13.58
CA GLN A 16 19.31 -16.16 13.98
C GLN A 16 19.89 -16.92 12.78
N ARG A 17 19.07 -17.21 11.76
CA ARG A 17 19.47 -17.95 10.56
C ARG A 17 20.18 -17.08 9.52
N ALA A 18 19.94 -15.77 9.51
CA ALA A 18 20.66 -14.82 8.66
C ALA A 18 22.04 -14.41 9.23
N GLY A 19 22.28 -14.62 10.53
CA GLY A 19 23.52 -14.24 11.24
C GLY A 19 24.63 -15.30 11.30
N GLY A 20 24.70 -16.21 10.33
CA GLY A 20 25.70 -17.29 10.30
C GLY A 20 27.12 -16.80 9.97
N ASP A 21 27.93 -16.67 11.02
CA ASP A 21 29.41 -16.71 11.08
C ASP A 21 30.23 -15.40 10.92
N ARG A 22 30.39 -14.67 12.03
CA ARG A 22 31.71 -14.46 12.69
C ARG A 22 31.62 -13.62 13.97
N GLY A 23 32.25 -14.12 15.05
CA GLY A 23 32.96 -13.30 16.03
C GLY A 23 32.19 -12.85 17.27
N GLY A 24 32.59 -13.38 18.44
CA GLY A 24 32.04 -13.05 19.75
C GLY A 24 32.13 -11.58 20.14
N GLY A 25 31.08 -11.12 20.83
CA GLY A 25 30.98 -9.80 21.44
C GLY A 25 29.65 -9.66 22.13
N THR A 26 29.63 -9.85 23.45
CA THR A 26 28.46 -9.67 24.31
C THR A 26 28.07 -8.19 24.34
N VAL A 27 27.20 -7.75 23.44
CA VAL A 27 26.62 -6.39 23.46
C VAL A 27 25.14 -6.46 23.11
N GLY A 28 24.29 -6.07 24.06
CA GLY A 28 22.97 -5.50 23.79
C GLY A 28 21.87 -6.46 23.32
N ASN A 29 21.35 -7.27 24.24
CA ASN A 29 20.14 -8.09 24.06
C ASN A 29 18.83 -7.25 23.91
N SER A 30 18.91 -5.97 23.50
CA SER A 30 17.78 -5.02 23.37
C SER A 30 17.57 -4.47 21.95
N VAL A 31 18.48 -4.70 21.01
CA VAL A 31 18.37 -4.18 19.61
C VAL A 31 17.44 -5.02 18.74
N THR A 32 17.10 -6.24 19.17
CA THR A 32 16.35 -7.26 18.41
C THR A 32 14.83 -7.19 18.56
N ALA A 33 14.28 -6.43 19.52
CA ALA A 33 12.83 -6.31 19.74
C ALA A 33 12.21 -5.00 19.19
N GLY A 34 13.05 -4.08 18.70
CA GLY A 34 12.62 -2.76 18.24
C GLY A 34 12.33 -2.69 16.74
N PHE A 35 11.86 -1.53 16.30
CA PHE A 35 11.57 -1.20 14.90
C PHE A 35 12.69 -1.60 13.92
N GLU A 36 13.95 -1.33 14.27
CA GLU A 36 15.08 -1.73 13.42
C GLU A 36 15.21 -3.25 13.25
N GLY A 37 14.92 -4.03 14.29
CA GLY A 37 14.93 -5.50 14.22
C GLY A 37 13.88 -6.00 13.24
N VAL A 38 12.68 -5.39 13.26
CA VAL A 38 11.62 -5.68 12.29
C VAL A 38 12.06 -5.33 10.87
N LEU A 39 12.69 -4.17 10.66
CA LEU A 39 13.20 -3.77 9.34
C LEU A 39 14.29 -4.70 8.81
N ARG A 40 15.21 -5.16 9.66
CA ARG A 40 16.23 -6.15 9.27
C ARG A 40 15.60 -7.48 8.85
N ALA A 41 14.60 -7.96 9.61
CA ALA A 41 13.86 -9.16 9.26
C ALA A 41 13.08 -8.97 7.95
N LEU A 42 12.44 -7.81 7.76
CA LEU A 42 11.70 -7.47 6.56
C LEU A 42 12.62 -7.45 5.33
N ALA A 43 13.76 -6.75 5.42
CA ALA A 43 14.80 -6.66 4.38
C ALA A 43 15.26 -8.06 3.95
N SER A 44 15.54 -8.94 4.91
CA SER A 44 15.90 -10.34 4.63
C SER A 44 14.81 -11.09 3.85
N VAL A 45 13.53 -10.92 4.20
CA VAL A 45 12.40 -11.59 3.51
C VAL A 45 12.23 -11.10 2.06
N VAL A 46 12.53 -9.83 1.81
CA VAL A 46 12.35 -9.18 0.51
C VAL A 46 13.62 -9.15 -0.35
N GLY A 47 14.74 -9.60 0.21
CA GLY A 47 16.05 -9.67 -0.48
C GLY A 47 16.71 -8.31 -0.66
N GLU A 48 16.49 -7.38 0.26
CA GLU A 48 17.14 -6.07 0.27
C GLU A 48 18.30 -6.04 1.28
N ASP A 49 19.35 -5.31 0.94
CA ASP A 49 20.43 -5.01 1.88
C ASP A 49 19.99 -3.94 2.88
N VAL A 50 20.48 -4.08 4.11
CA VAL A 50 20.24 -3.14 5.20
C VAL A 50 21.39 -2.14 5.25
N GLY A 51 21.12 -0.88 4.95
CA GLY A 51 22.04 0.24 5.20
C GLY A 51 21.67 0.98 6.49
N ASP A 52 21.76 2.31 6.47
CA ASP A 52 21.45 3.13 7.64
C ASP A 52 19.94 3.25 7.87
N LEU A 53 19.41 2.54 8.87
CA LEU A 53 17.98 2.57 9.18
C LEU A 53 17.50 3.89 9.81
N ALA A 54 18.40 4.79 10.21
CA ALA A 54 18.03 6.15 10.57
C ALA A 54 17.64 7.00 9.33
N ASP A 55 18.11 6.64 8.15
CA ASP A 55 17.78 7.30 6.88
C ASP A 55 16.40 6.84 6.37
N GLU A 56 15.51 7.81 6.13
CA GLU A 56 14.18 7.59 5.57
C GLU A 56 14.22 6.90 4.20
N HIS A 57 15.18 7.24 3.35
CA HIS A 57 15.30 6.68 2.00
C HIS A 57 15.68 5.19 2.04
N GLU A 58 16.55 4.81 2.96
CA GLU A 58 16.96 3.43 3.21
C GLU A 58 15.78 2.60 3.71
N ARG A 59 14.99 3.13 4.67
CA ARG A 59 13.77 2.47 5.14
C ARG A 59 12.72 2.37 4.03
N TRP A 60 12.50 3.44 3.28
CA TRP A 60 11.52 3.46 2.19
C TRP A 60 11.83 2.41 1.13
N ARG A 61 13.09 2.19 0.78
CA ARG A 61 13.48 1.15 -0.17
C ARG A 61 13.03 -0.24 0.28
N ILE A 62 13.25 -0.59 1.55
CA ILE A 62 12.81 -1.87 2.14
C ILE A 62 11.27 -1.97 2.09
N HIS A 63 10.58 -0.93 2.57
CA HIS A 63 9.12 -0.89 2.59
C HIS A 63 8.52 -1.03 1.18
N ARG A 64 9.04 -0.26 0.21
CA ARG A 64 8.58 -0.28 -1.18
C ARG A 64 8.71 -1.68 -1.78
N ARG A 65 9.82 -2.37 -1.51
CA ARG A 65 9.99 -3.75 -1.97
C ARG A 65 9.01 -4.70 -1.29
N ALA A 66 8.79 -4.53 0.02
CA ALA A 66 7.86 -5.35 0.80
C ALA A 66 6.40 -5.26 0.37
N ILE A 67 5.96 -4.10 -0.15
CA ILE A 67 4.59 -3.91 -0.68
C ILE A 67 4.24 -4.99 -1.72
N GLU A 68 5.22 -5.33 -2.57
CA GLU A 68 5.07 -6.29 -3.68
C GLU A 68 5.22 -7.76 -3.26
N VAL A 69 5.50 -8.04 -1.98
CA VAL A 69 5.84 -9.39 -1.50
C VAL A 69 4.78 -9.87 -0.49
N PRO A 70 3.78 -10.68 -0.91
CA PRO A 70 2.66 -11.08 -0.04
C PRO A 70 3.08 -11.75 1.27
N ARG A 71 4.13 -12.57 1.25
CA ARG A 71 4.67 -13.24 2.45
C ARG A 71 5.29 -12.28 3.46
N ALA A 72 5.61 -11.05 3.07
CA ALA A 72 6.20 -10.03 3.93
C ALA A 72 5.17 -9.20 4.68
N ARG A 73 3.87 -9.34 4.37
CA ARG A 73 2.81 -8.43 4.83
C ARG A 73 2.71 -8.29 6.35
N GLU A 74 2.83 -9.38 7.10
CA GLU A 74 2.77 -9.30 8.56
C GLU A 74 3.98 -8.58 9.16
N LEU A 75 5.17 -8.76 8.59
CA LEU A 75 6.36 -7.99 8.99
C LEU A 75 6.25 -6.52 8.57
N LEU A 76 5.69 -6.25 7.38
CA LEU A 76 5.45 -4.90 6.90
C LEU A 76 4.45 -4.16 7.80
N LYS A 77 3.41 -4.83 8.29
CA LYS A 77 2.46 -4.28 9.27
C LYS A 77 3.16 -3.85 10.56
N GLU A 78 4.02 -4.71 11.12
CA GLU A 78 4.80 -4.38 12.31
C GLU A 78 5.78 -3.23 12.04
N ALA A 79 6.39 -3.20 10.85
CA ALA A 79 7.28 -2.12 10.45
C ALA A 79 6.54 -0.78 10.35
N VAL A 80 5.36 -0.75 9.74
CA VAL A 80 4.52 0.46 9.66
C VAL A 80 4.12 0.95 11.06
N SER A 81 3.77 0.06 11.98
CA SER A 81 3.45 0.42 13.37
C SER A 81 4.61 1.08 14.12
N GLY A 82 5.85 0.73 13.76
CA GLY A 82 7.07 1.28 14.36
C GLY A 82 7.70 2.43 13.58
N GLU A 83 7.16 2.82 12.42
CA GLU A 83 7.76 3.83 11.57
C GLU A 83 7.65 5.22 12.21
N PRO A 84 8.79 5.91 12.45
CA PRO A 84 8.78 7.24 13.05
C PRO A 84 8.22 8.32 12.12
N ASP A 85 8.28 8.12 10.79
CA ASP A 85 7.78 9.06 9.80
C ASP A 85 6.34 8.71 9.34
N ALA A 86 5.38 9.54 9.73
CA ALA A 86 3.96 9.35 9.37
C ALA A 86 3.69 9.38 7.85
N ALA A 87 4.50 10.12 7.08
CA ALA A 87 4.40 10.17 5.63
C ALA A 87 4.92 8.87 4.99
N VAL A 88 6.01 8.30 5.51
CA VAL A 88 6.49 6.96 5.10
C VAL A 88 5.44 5.90 5.40
N ALA A 89 4.91 5.87 6.63
CA ALA A 89 3.86 4.91 7.02
C ALA A 89 2.63 5.00 6.08
N SER A 90 2.18 6.22 5.78
CA SER A 90 1.07 6.46 4.85
C SER A 90 1.40 6.01 3.42
N SER A 91 2.63 6.22 2.96
CA SER A 91 3.12 5.82 1.64
C SER A 91 3.20 4.31 1.47
N VAL A 92 3.25 3.55 2.56
CA VAL A 92 3.14 2.08 2.55
C VAL A 92 1.69 1.62 2.56
N VAL A 93 0.87 2.18 3.45
CA VAL A 93 -0.52 1.72 3.63
C VAL A 93 -1.36 1.97 2.37
N LEU A 94 -1.23 3.14 1.74
CA LEU A 94 -2.10 3.50 0.61
C LEU A 94 -1.98 2.55 -0.60
N PRO A 95 -0.78 2.17 -1.08
CA PRO A 95 -0.63 1.14 -2.10
C PRO A 95 -1.13 -0.23 -1.65
N ILE A 96 -0.88 -0.61 -0.39
CA ILE A 96 -1.32 -1.91 0.14
C ILE A 96 -2.84 -2.07 0.08
N LEU A 97 -3.62 -1.02 0.34
CA LEU A 97 -5.07 -1.06 0.23
C LEU A 97 -5.54 -1.43 -1.20
N GLU A 98 -4.77 -1.09 -2.25
CA GLU A 98 -5.11 -1.52 -3.61
C GLU A 98 -4.90 -3.03 -3.81
N LEU A 99 -3.97 -3.63 -3.06
CA LEU A 99 -3.48 -5.00 -3.22
C LEU A 99 -4.18 -6.04 -2.34
N VAL A 100 -4.79 -5.63 -1.22
CA VAL A 100 -5.42 -6.54 -0.26
C VAL A 100 -6.95 -6.46 -0.32
N PRO A 101 -7.68 -7.54 0.02
CA PRO A 101 -9.13 -7.52 0.16
C PRO A 101 -9.63 -6.42 1.12
N GLU A 102 -10.84 -5.92 0.88
CA GLU A 102 -11.41 -4.79 1.64
C GLU A 102 -11.54 -5.09 3.14
N GLU A 103 -11.78 -6.35 3.49
CA GLU A 103 -11.90 -6.83 4.86
C GLU A 103 -10.59 -6.64 5.65
N GLN A 104 -9.46 -6.52 4.96
CA GLN A 104 -8.15 -6.26 5.59
C GLN A 104 -7.82 -4.78 5.73
N HIS A 105 -8.58 -3.88 5.08
CA HIS A 105 -8.23 -2.45 5.06
C HIS A 105 -8.22 -1.83 6.46
N ALA A 106 -9.19 -2.18 7.31
CA ALA A 106 -9.31 -1.64 8.65
C ALA A 106 -8.03 -1.88 9.48
N ASP A 107 -7.54 -3.12 9.45
CA ASP A 107 -6.31 -3.52 10.12
C ASP A 107 -5.14 -2.62 9.66
N TRP A 108 -4.94 -2.42 8.36
CA TRP A 108 -3.87 -1.55 7.84
C TRP A 108 -4.02 -0.08 8.25
N MET A 109 -5.24 0.45 8.26
CA MET A 109 -5.52 1.84 8.61
C MET A 109 -5.31 2.15 10.10
N GLU A 110 -5.46 1.18 10.99
CA GLU A 110 -5.26 1.38 12.44
C GLU A 110 -3.83 1.78 12.78
N ARG A 111 -2.87 1.40 11.94
CA ARG A 111 -1.42 1.67 12.09
C ARG A 111 -1.03 3.10 11.76
N LEU A 112 -1.91 3.86 11.12
CA LEU A 112 -1.69 5.26 10.80
C LEU A 112 -2.16 6.16 11.93
N GLU A 113 -1.53 7.33 12.04
CA GLU A 113 -2.07 8.44 12.84
C GLU A 113 -3.42 8.95 12.31
N SER A 114 -4.12 9.78 13.09
CA SER A 114 -5.51 10.19 12.81
C SER A 114 -5.70 10.83 11.43
N ARG A 115 -4.78 11.70 11.00
CA ARG A 115 -4.83 12.36 9.69
C ARG A 115 -4.62 11.37 8.55
N GLY A 116 -3.57 10.55 8.63
CA GLY A 116 -3.30 9.48 7.65
C GLY A 116 -4.44 8.47 7.56
N ARG A 117 -5.00 8.06 8.70
CA ARG A 117 -6.15 7.15 8.78
C ARG A 117 -7.40 7.70 8.10
N SER A 118 -7.67 8.99 8.24
CA SER A 118 -8.82 9.64 7.59
C SER A 118 -8.68 9.65 6.06
N TYR A 119 -7.47 9.94 5.57
CA TYR A 119 -7.17 9.88 4.14
C TYR A 119 -7.25 8.44 3.60
N ALA A 120 -6.69 7.47 4.33
CA ALA A 120 -6.74 6.05 3.97
C ALA A 120 -8.17 5.50 3.94
N ARG A 121 -9.05 5.96 4.84
CA ARG A 121 -10.48 5.61 4.82
C ARG A 121 -11.18 6.08 3.56
N ARG A 122 -10.94 7.34 3.14
CA ARG A 122 -11.45 7.84 1.86
C ARG A 122 -10.91 6.99 0.71
N ARG A 123 -9.61 6.72 0.69
CA ARG A 123 -8.97 5.91 -0.35
C ARG A 123 -9.53 4.48 -0.43
N SER A 124 -9.79 3.84 0.71
CA SER A 124 -10.46 2.54 0.80
C SER A 124 -11.81 2.53 0.08
N ALA A 125 -12.66 3.53 0.33
CA ALA A 125 -13.96 3.65 -0.33
C ALA A 125 -13.80 3.86 -1.84
N GLU A 126 -12.85 4.70 -2.27
CA GLU A 126 -12.54 4.92 -3.69
C GLU A 126 -12.02 3.64 -4.38
N ILE A 127 -11.25 2.81 -3.70
CA ILE A 127 -10.81 1.49 -4.19
C ILE A 127 -12.00 0.55 -4.40
N GLY A 128 -13.01 0.59 -3.52
CA GLY A 128 -14.26 -0.15 -3.70
C GLY A 128 -14.97 0.22 -5.01
N VAL A 129 -15.03 1.52 -5.34
CA VAL A 129 -15.55 2.01 -6.64
C VAL A 129 -14.72 1.48 -7.80
N LEU A 130 -13.39 1.54 -7.72
CA LEU A 130 -12.50 1.01 -8.77
C LEU A 130 -12.67 -0.49 -9.01
N ARG A 131 -12.85 -1.28 -7.94
CA ARG A 131 -13.07 -2.72 -8.04
C ARG A 131 -14.38 -3.04 -8.74
N ARG A 132 -15.46 -2.32 -8.42
CA ARG A 132 -16.74 -2.45 -9.14
C ARG A 132 -16.61 -2.06 -10.61
N ALA A 133 -15.97 -0.92 -10.90
CA ALA A 133 -15.73 -0.47 -12.27
C ALA A 133 -15.00 -1.51 -13.12
N ARG A 134 -13.93 -2.12 -12.58
CA ARG A 134 -13.15 -3.16 -13.28
C ARG A 134 -13.94 -4.44 -13.56
N ARG A 135 -14.95 -4.76 -12.76
CA ARG A 135 -15.85 -5.90 -12.98
C ARG A 135 -17.01 -5.58 -13.91
N GLY A 136 -17.20 -4.31 -14.27
CA GLY A 136 -18.38 -3.85 -15.01
C GLY A 136 -19.61 -3.61 -14.13
N ASP A 137 -19.46 -3.63 -12.80
CA ASP A 137 -20.56 -3.46 -11.83
C ASP A 137 -20.85 -1.98 -11.50
N LEU A 138 -20.33 -1.05 -12.31
CA LEU A 138 -20.50 0.38 -12.10
C LEU A 138 -21.37 0.96 -13.22
N ALA A 139 -22.61 1.31 -12.87
CA ALA A 139 -23.59 1.79 -13.83
C ALA A 139 -23.26 3.22 -14.30
N ALA A 140 -23.66 3.56 -15.54
CA ALA A 140 -23.30 4.84 -16.17
C ALA A 140 -23.91 6.05 -15.44
N ASP A 141 -25.10 5.89 -14.86
CA ASP A 141 -25.77 6.89 -14.02
C ASP A 141 -25.01 7.12 -12.70
N GLU A 142 -24.51 6.06 -12.07
CA GLU A 142 -23.65 6.17 -10.89
C GLU A 142 -22.35 6.93 -11.23
N ILE A 143 -21.75 6.65 -12.39
CA ILE A 143 -20.59 7.40 -12.88
C ILE A 143 -20.96 8.87 -13.06
N ALA A 144 -22.08 9.16 -13.71
CA ALA A 144 -22.53 10.52 -13.99
C ALA A 144 -22.82 11.33 -12.72
N ALA A 145 -23.38 10.69 -11.69
CA ALA A 145 -23.67 11.30 -10.41
C ALA A 145 -22.41 11.49 -9.55
N GLY A 146 -21.50 10.52 -9.58
CA GLY A 146 -20.29 10.52 -8.75
C GLY A 146 -19.17 11.41 -9.26
N LEU A 147 -19.10 11.65 -10.57
CA LEU A 147 -17.93 12.25 -11.22
C LEU A 147 -17.50 13.58 -10.59
N ASP A 148 -18.45 14.48 -10.26
CA ASP A 148 -18.12 15.80 -9.71
C ASP A 148 -17.61 15.72 -8.25
N GLY A 149 -18.02 14.68 -7.51
CA GLY A 149 -17.61 14.45 -6.11
C GLY A 149 -16.36 13.59 -5.95
N TRP A 150 -15.97 12.83 -6.98
CA TRP A 150 -14.79 11.96 -6.94
C TRP A 150 -13.48 12.75 -6.95
N SER A 151 -12.49 12.23 -6.22
CA SER A 151 -11.15 12.82 -6.22
C SER A 151 -10.48 12.71 -7.57
N ASP A 152 -9.52 13.60 -7.83
CA ASP A 152 -8.66 13.52 -9.01
C ASP A 152 -7.98 12.15 -9.13
N TRP A 153 -7.62 11.54 -8.00
CA TRP A 153 -7.06 10.19 -7.96
C TRP A 153 -8.05 9.14 -8.46
N LEU A 154 -9.28 9.14 -7.93
CA LEU A 154 -10.30 8.17 -8.33
C LEU A 154 -10.65 8.33 -9.81
N GLN A 155 -10.84 9.57 -10.28
CA GLN A 155 -11.14 9.82 -11.69
C GLN A 155 -10.00 9.37 -12.63
N LEU A 156 -8.74 9.63 -12.25
CA LEU A 156 -7.58 9.19 -13.02
C LEU A 156 -7.54 7.65 -13.10
N ARG A 157 -7.63 6.96 -11.96
CA ARG A 157 -7.59 5.49 -11.88
C ARG A 157 -8.77 4.83 -12.58
N LEU A 158 -9.97 5.41 -12.49
CA LEU A 158 -11.14 4.95 -13.22
C LEU A 158 -10.90 5.04 -14.72
N THR A 159 -10.36 6.16 -15.20
CA THR A 159 -10.09 6.33 -16.63
C THR A 159 -9.10 5.27 -17.15
N GLU A 160 -8.13 4.84 -16.34
CA GLU A 160 -7.18 3.77 -16.68
C GLU A 160 -7.80 2.36 -16.70
N GLY A 161 -8.96 2.15 -16.10
CA GLY A 161 -9.55 0.81 -15.92
C GLY A 161 -11.01 0.66 -16.35
N LEU A 162 -11.69 1.75 -16.74
CA LEU A 162 -13.10 1.73 -17.11
C LEU A 162 -13.32 0.92 -18.40
N PRO A 163 -14.25 -0.05 -18.38
CA PRO A 163 -14.71 -0.72 -19.59
C PRO A 163 -15.76 0.15 -20.31
N GLY A 164 -15.76 0.09 -21.65
CA GLY A 164 -16.84 0.64 -22.46
C GLY A 164 -16.65 2.08 -22.94
N ALA A 165 -17.04 2.31 -24.20
CA ALA A 165 -16.91 3.60 -24.87
C ALA A 165 -17.80 4.70 -24.24
N ASP A 166 -18.97 4.35 -23.71
CA ASP A 166 -19.92 5.31 -23.14
C ASP A 166 -19.45 5.90 -21.81
N ALA A 167 -18.92 5.05 -20.92
CA ALA A 167 -18.31 5.51 -19.68
C ALA A 167 -17.08 6.41 -19.95
N LEU A 168 -16.24 6.02 -20.92
CA LEU A 168 -15.11 6.85 -21.36
C LEU A 168 -15.57 8.16 -22.01
N ALA A 169 -16.67 8.17 -22.76
CA ALA A 169 -17.24 9.39 -23.34
C ALA A 169 -17.68 10.38 -22.25
N LEU A 170 -18.39 9.88 -21.24
CA LEU A 170 -18.82 10.68 -20.09
C LEU A 170 -17.64 11.29 -19.33
N VAL A 171 -16.59 10.51 -19.05
CA VAL A 171 -15.38 11.01 -18.37
C VAL A 171 -14.58 11.97 -19.26
N ALA A 172 -14.56 11.76 -20.58
CA ALA A 172 -13.92 12.67 -21.54
C ALA A 172 -14.56 14.05 -21.57
N GLU A 173 -15.86 14.13 -21.34
CA GLU A 173 -16.63 15.38 -21.31
C GLU A 173 -16.54 16.06 -19.94
N ARG A 174 -16.88 15.32 -18.88
CA ARG A 174 -17.13 15.89 -17.54
C ARG A 174 -16.00 15.65 -16.54
N GLY A 175 -14.94 14.93 -16.92
CA GLY A 175 -13.80 14.68 -16.04
C GLY A 175 -13.23 16.00 -15.49
N ARG A 176 -12.91 16.02 -14.21
CA ARG A 176 -12.55 17.23 -13.46
C ARG A 176 -11.30 17.92 -14.00
N THR A 177 -10.27 17.13 -14.34
CA THR A 177 -9.00 17.68 -14.84
C THR A 177 -8.83 17.49 -16.35
N ARG A 178 -8.08 18.39 -16.99
CA ARG A 178 -7.71 18.26 -18.41
C ARG A 178 -7.03 16.92 -18.70
N ARG A 179 -6.19 16.44 -17.77
CA ARG A 179 -5.48 15.15 -17.87
C ARG A 179 -6.46 13.98 -17.93
N VAL A 180 -7.40 13.91 -16.99
CA VAL A 180 -8.45 12.88 -16.93
C VAL A 180 -9.24 12.86 -18.24
N ARG A 181 -9.73 14.02 -18.68
CA ARG A 181 -10.48 14.14 -19.94
C ARG A 181 -9.66 13.69 -21.16
N GLY A 182 -8.35 13.99 -21.17
CA GLY A 182 -7.43 13.60 -22.23
C GLY A 182 -7.21 12.10 -22.32
N ILE A 183 -6.95 11.43 -21.19
CA ILE A 183 -6.76 9.97 -21.14
C ILE A 183 -8.04 9.26 -21.60
N ALA A 184 -9.21 9.75 -21.18
CA ALA A 184 -10.50 9.17 -21.54
C ALA A 184 -10.76 9.23 -23.07
N ARG A 185 -10.49 10.39 -23.70
CA ARG A 185 -10.58 10.53 -25.16
C ARG A 185 -9.65 9.57 -25.90
N ASN A 186 -8.39 9.49 -25.47
CA ASN A 186 -7.40 8.64 -26.12
C ASN A 186 -7.79 7.16 -26.03
N ARG A 187 -8.25 6.71 -24.86
CA ARG A 187 -8.71 5.32 -24.68
C ARG A 187 -9.96 5.02 -25.49
N ARG A 188 -10.91 5.96 -25.56
CA ARG A 188 -12.10 5.80 -26.40
C ARG A 188 -11.73 5.64 -27.89
N ALA A 189 -10.74 6.39 -28.36
CA ALA A 189 -10.29 6.32 -29.75
C ALA A 189 -9.42 5.08 -30.07
N GLY A 190 -8.69 4.57 -29.07
CA GLY A 190 -7.79 3.41 -29.22
C GLY A 190 -8.41 2.06 -28.87
N GLY A 191 -9.62 2.02 -28.33
CA GLY A 191 -10.38 0.79 -28.03
C GLY A 191 -11.31 0.43 -29.19
N GLY A 192 -10.73 -0.14 -30.26
CA GLY A 192 -11.43 -0.88 -31.31
C GLY A 192 -11.14 -2.36 -31.19
#